data_AF-A0A7S2FK91-F1
#
_entry.id   AF-A0A7S2FK91-F1
#
_cell.length_a   1.000
_cell.length_b   1.000
_cell.length_c   1.000
_cell.angle_alpha   90.00
_cell.angle_beta   90.00
_cell.angle_gamma   90.00
#
_symmetry.space_group_name_H-M   'P 1'
#
loop_
_entity.id
_entity.type
_entity.pdbx_description
1 polymer ?
#
loop_
_entity_poly.entity_id
_entity_poly.type
_entity_poly.pdbx_seq_one_letter_code
_entity_poly.pdbx_strand_id
1 'polypeptide(L)'
;VVSLKDPRVRETILRLGAEVTINGIKVQMKPHFDKDTKVEVMTDLFVAWGRQVEKTTPLSEHELSKFFDLKHREFSQALRKEADDRARLAEERTRQQRLLEEQQKQQAEQREREEQRRRFEDMRRKEEEQQQLRQLEAQKRLLEEQRRQEEQRRLLQSTWAGGTQAGADPRAAAATLASAGSGAAA
;
A
#
# COMPACT_ATOMS: atom_id res chain seq x y z
N VAL A 1 13.65 -0.32 -55.23
CA VAL A 1 13.14 -0.44 -53.84
C VAL A 1 14.34 -0.38 -52.93
N VAL A 2 14.25 0.35 -51.81
CA VAL A 2 15.33 0.42 -50.81
C VAL A 2 14.88 -0.35 -49.58
N SER A 3 15.67 -1.33 -49.15
CA SER A 3 15.39 -2.12 -47.96
C SER A 3 16.21 -1.62 -46.78
N LEU A 4 15.54 -1.33 -45.68
CA LEU A 4 16.13 -0.81 -44.45
C LEU A 4 16.14 -1.91 -43.38
N LYS A 5 17.21 -1.94 -42.58
CA LYS A 5 17.36 -2.95 -41.51
C LYS A 5 16.35 -2.80 -40.37
N ASP A 6 15.96 -1.57 -40.06
CA ASP A 6 15.08 -1.26 -38.92
C ASP A 6 13.78 -0.59 -39.44
N PRO A 7 12.61 -1.19 -39.19
CA PRO A 7 11.33 -0.61 -39.61
C PRO A 7 11.02 0.74 -38.94
N ARG A 8 11.54 0.99 -37.73
CA ARG A 8 11.34 2.27 -37.02
C ARG A 8 12.00 3.41 -37.79
N VAL A 9 13.18 3.14 -38.35
CA VAL A 9 13.93 4.12 -39.13
C VAL A 9 13.23 4.46 -40.42
N ARG A 10 12.63 3.45 -41.10
CA ARG A 10 11.76 3.67 -42.26
C ARG A 10 10.60 4.60 -41.91
N GLU A 11 9.90 4.33 -40.81
CA GLU A 11 8.81 5.20 -40.36
C GLU A 11 9.28 6.63 -40.09
N THR A 12 10.44 6.80 -39.44
CA THR A 12 11.02 8.13 -39.21
C THR A 12 11.32 8.86 -40.53
N ILE A 13 11.88 8.15 -41.52
CA ILE A 13 12.14 8.72 -42.86
C ILE A 13 10.83 9.16 -43.52
N LEU A 14 9.79 8.32 -43.48
CA LEU A 14 8.47 8.63 -44.05
C LEU A 14 7.79 9.82 -43.33
N ARG A 15 7.98 9.96 -42.02
CA ARG A 15 7.41 11.08 -41.24
C ARG A 15 8.07 12.43 -41.55
N LEU A 16 9.33 12.44 -42.02
CA LEU A 16 10.01 13.68 -42.40
C LEU A 16 9.46 14.28 -43.69
N GLY A 17 8.89 13.45 -44.57
CA GLY A 17 8.23 13.90 -45.78
C GLY A 17 8.16 12.82 -46.84
N ALA A 18 7.25 13.00 -47.79
CA ALA A 18 7.10 12.12 -48.95
C ALA A 18 8.09 12.44 -50.08
N GLU A 19 8.82 13.57 -50.00
CA GLU A 19 9.80 13.98 -51.01
C GLU A 19 11.11 14.39 -50.36
N VAL A 20 12.22 14.02 -51.01
CA VAL A 20 13.57 14.37 -50.59
C VAL A 20 14.42 14.73 -51.80
N THR A 21 15.37 15.63 -51.63
CA THR A 21 16.29 16.01 -52.71
C THR A 21 17.61 15.25 -52.55
N ILE A 22 17.96 14.42 -53.53
CA ILE A 22 19.24 13.68 -53.58
C ILE A 22 20.01 14.19 -54.80
N ASN A 23 21.18 14.80 -54.57
CA ASN A 23 22.02 15.39 -55.63
C ASN A 23 21.25 16.32 -56.59
N GLY A 24 20.36 17.14 -56.03
CA GLY A 24 19.55 18.10 -56.79
C GLY A 24 18.31 17.49 -57.48
N ILE A 25 18.14 16.17 -57.44
CA ILE A 25 16.97 15.48 -57.99
C ILE A 25 15.94 15.27 -56.90
N LYS A 26 14.68 15.61 -57.19
CA LYS A 26 13.55 15.37 -56.29
C LYS A 26 13.14 13.90 -56.37
N VAL A 27 13.16 13.23 -55.24
CA VAL A 27 12.88 11.82 -55.07
C VAL A 27 11.65 11.67 -54.17
N GLN A 28 10.61 11.03 -54.70
CA GLN A 28 9.42 10.65 -53.96
C GLN A 28 9.62 9.33 -53.24
N MET A 29 9.26 9.30 -51.97
CA MET A 29 9.35 8.14 -51.07
C MET A 29 7.94 7.72 -50.67
N LYS A 30 7.65 6.42 -50.80
CA LYS A 30 6.35 5.83 -50.43
C LYS A 30 6.54 4.49 -49.72
N PRO A 31 5.59 4.09 -48.86
CA PRO A 31 5.52 2.73 -48.37
C PRO A 31 5.58 1.70 -49.50
N HIS A 32 6.41 0.67 -49.35
CA HIS A 32 6.37 -0.48 -50.27
C HIS A 32 5.27 -1.45 -49.84
N PHE A 33 4.50 -1.93 -50.81
CA PHE A 33 3.48 -2.96 -50.62
C PHE A 33 3.84 -4.16 -51.47
N ASP A 34 3.75 -5.34 -50.87
CA ASP A 34 3.92 -6.60 -51.55
C ASP A 34 2.83 -6.77 -52.64
N LYS A 35 3.23 -7.25 -53.81
CA LYS A 35 2.35 -7.25 -55.00
C LYS A 35 1.21 -8.24 -54.88
N ASP A 36 1.44 -9.37 -54.21
CA ASP A 36 0.51 -10.49 -54.15
C ASP A 36 -0.42 -10.35 -52.94
N THR A 37 0.16 -10.07 -51.78
CA THR A 37 -0.57 -9.98 -50.51
C THR A 37 -1.19 -8.61 -50.26
N LYS A 38 -0.74 -7.57 -50.99
CA LYS A 38 -1.09 -6.15 -50.74
C LYS A 38 -0.77 -5.67 -49.33
N VAL A 39 0.10 -6.38 -48.60
CA VAL A 39 0.54 -6.02 -47.26
C VAL A 39 1.73 -5.07 -47.34
N GLU A 40 1.76 -4.09 -46.45
CA GLU A 40 2.88 -3.15 -46.32
C GLU A 40 4.14 -3.87 -45.84
N VAL A 41 5.24 -3.71 -46.58
CA VAL A 41 6.55 -4.23 -46.18
C VAL A 41 7.24 -3.16 -45.33
N MET A 42 7.24 -3.37 -44.02
CA MET A 42 7.71 -2.39 -43.02
C MET A 42 9.21 -2.12 -43.07
N THR A 43 9.99 -2.91 -43.81
CA THR A 43 11.42 -2.68 -44.03
C THR A 43 11.69 -1.95 -45.34
N ASP A 44 10.74 -1.92 -46.26
CA ASP A 44 10.98 -1.50 -47.63
C ASP A 44 10.35 -0.14 -47.94
N LEU A 45 11.10 0.64 -48.71
CA LEU A 45 10.72 1.95 -49.19
C LEU A 45 10.70 1.95 -50.72
N PHE A 46 9.58 2.38 -51.28
CA PHE A 46 9.49 2.64 -52.70
C PHE A 46 10.00 4.05 -52.98
N VAL A 47 10.94 4.16 -53.92
CA VAL A 47 11.67 5.39 -54.22
C VAL A 47 11.57 5.65 -55.72
N ALA A 48 11.11 6.83 -56.12
CA ALA A 48 10.90 7.20 -57.52
C ALA A 48 11.24 8.68 -57.76
N TRP A 49 11.84 9.03 -58.90
CA TRP A 49 12.30 10.40 -59.18
C TRP A 49 11.85 10.96 -60.55
N GLY A 50 10.76 10.41 -61.09
CA GLY A 50 10.13 10.89 -62.33
C GLY A 50 10.83 10.40 -63.60
N ARG A 51 10.04 9.86 -64.54
CA ARG A 51 10.52 9.19 -65.76
C ARG A 51 11.39 10.07 -66.66
N GLN A 52 11.14 11.37 -66.69
CA GLN A 52 11.91 12.30 -67.53
C GLN A 52 13.30 12.55 -66.94
N VAL A 53 13.39 12.76 -65.62
CA VAL A 53 14.66 12.95 -64.91
C VAL A 53 15.49 11.66 -64.95
N GLU A 54 14.84 10.50 -64.81
CA GLU A 54 15.48 9.19 -64.94
C GLU A 54 16.21 9.01 -66.28
N LYS A 55 15.69 9.61 -67.37
CA LYS A 55 16.33 9.57 -68.69
C LYS A 55 17.47 10.57 -68.85
N THR A 56 17.33 11.77 -68.30
CA THR A 56 18.32 12.86 -68.52
C THR A 56 19.46 12.83 -67.51
N THR A 57 19.18 12.38 -66.28
CA THR A 57 20.11 12.43 -65.16
C THR A 57 19.76 11.27 -64.21
N PRO A 58 20.15 10.04 -64.54
CA PRO A 58 19.86 8.89 -63.69
C PRO A 58 20.61 9.02 -62.36
N LEU A 59 19.89 8.84 -61.25
CA LEU A 59 20.49 8.67 -59.93
C LEU A 59 21.21 7.33 -59.88
N SER A 60 22.48 7.33 -59.47
CA SER A 60 23.20 6.09 -59.30
C SER A 60 22.73 5.34 -58.05
N GLU A 61 22.78 4.01 -58.11
CA GLU A 61 22.49 3.15 -56.95
C GLU A 61 23.38 3.50 -55.75
N HIS A 62 24.65 3.84 -56.02
CA HIS A 62 25.60 4.24 -55.00
C HIS A 62 25.16 5.51 -54.25
N GLU A 63 24.64 6.52 -54.95
CA GLU A 63 24.16 7.76 -54.33
C GLU A 63 22.91 7.52 -53.48
N LEU A 64 21.98 6.70 -53.97
CA LEU A 64 20.79 6.29 -53.20
C LEU A 64 21.20 5.56 -51.93
N SER A 65 22.06 4.55 -52.05
CA SER A 65 22.52 3.74 -50.91
C SER A 65 23.23 4.62 -49.89
N LYS A 66 24.19 5.45 -50.33
CA LYS A 66 24.90 6.39 -49.47
C LYS A 66 23.96 7.35 -48.73
N PHE A 67 22.94 7.87 -49.41
CA PHE A 67 21.97 8.77 -48.80
C PHE A 67 21.16 8.06 -47.71
N PHE A 68 20.58 6.89 -48.03
CA PHE A 68 19.75 6.15 -47.09
C PHE A 68 20.55 5.52 -45.95
N ASP A 69 21.80 5.12 -46.17
CA ASP A 69 22.70 4.63 -45.12
C ASP A 69 23.04 5.73 -44.11
N LEU A 70 23.30 6.95 -44.61
CA LEU A 70 23.54 8.11 -43.75
C LEU A 70 22.30 8.40 -42.90
N LYS A 71 21.12 8.46 -43.52
CA LYS A 71 19.84 8.64 -42.81
C LYS A 71 19.57 7.51 -41.84
N HIS A 72 19.89 6.28 -42.21
CA HIS A 72 19.72 5.13 -41.35
C HIS A 72 20.56 5.26 -40.08
N ARG A 73 21.83 5.64 -40.24
CA ARG A 73 22.75 5.86 -39.11
C ARG A 73 22.28 7.01 -38.22
N GLU A 74 21.90 8.14 -38.80
CA GLU A 74 21.40 9.31 -38.06
C GLU A 74 20.19 8.95 -37.18
N PHE A 75 19.16 8.34 -37.78
CA PHE A 75 17.94 8.00 -37.03
C PHE A 75 18.14 6.85 -36.06
N SER A 76 18.93 5.83 -36.43
CA SER A 76 19.25 4.75 -35.50
C SER A 76 19.96 5.25 -34.26
N GLN A 77 20.90 6.19 -34.42
CA GLN A 77 21.61 6.80 -33.29
C GLN A 77 20.68 7.67 -32.44
N ALA A 78 19.85 8.50 -33.09
CA ALA A 78 18.88 9.34 -32.39
C ALA A 78 17.88 8.52 -31.56
N LEU A 79 17.30 7.46 -32.15
CA LEU A 79 16.35 6.58 -31.48
C LEU A 79 16.97 5.83 -30.30
N ARG A 80 18.22 5.38 -30.42
CA ARG A 80 18.96 4.76 -29.31
C ARG A 80 19.20 5.75 -28.18
N LYS A 81 19.67 6.96 -28.51
CA LYS A 81 19.90 8.00 -27.52
C LYS A 81 18.62 8.37 -26.78
N GLU A 82 17.50 8.53 -27.50
CA GLU A 82 16.20 8.82 -26.89
C GLU A 82 15.74 7.69 -25.96
N ALA A 83 15.96 6.42 -26.35
CA ALA A 83 15.63 5.27 -25.52
C ALA A 83 16.46 5.24 -24.23
N ASP A 84 17.77 5.52 -24.33
CA ASP A 84 18.67 5.58 -23.18
C ASP A 84 18.30 6.73 -22.23
N ASP A 85 18.01 7.92 -22.76
CA ASP A 85 17.58 9.07 -21.98
C ASP A 85 16.24 8.79 -21.26
N ARG A 86 15.30 8.15 -21.95
CA ARG A 86 14.01 7.73 -21.36
C ARG A 86 14.20 6.70 -20.26
N ALA A 87 15.12 5.75 -20.43
CA ALA A 87 15.43 4.75 -19.41
C ALA A 87 16.02 5.40 -18.15
N ARG A 88 16.95 6.37 -18.32
CA ARG A 88 17.54 7.12 -17.20
C ARG A 88 16.49 7.90 -16.40
N LEU A 89 15.58 8.59 -17.08
CA LEU A 89 14.50 9.33 -16.41
C LEU A 89 13.53 8.40 -15.67
N ALA A 90 13.23 7.23 -16.23
CA ALA A 90 12.38 6.24 -15.57
C ALA A 90 13.05 5.66 -14.32
N GLU A 91 14.34 5.38 -14.39
CA GLU A 91 15.12 4.93 -13.23
C GLU A 91 15.18 6.00 -12.14
N GLU A 92 15.45 7.25 -12.49
CA GLU A 92 15.47 8.37 -11.55
C GLU A 92 14.12 8.55 -10.86
N ARG A 93 13.02 8.51 -11.63
CA ARG A 93 11.67 8.59 -11.08
C ARG A 93 11.37 7.45 -10.12
N THR A 94 11.78 6.24 -10.46
CA THR A 94 11.64 5.07 -9.58
C THR A 94 12.42 5.25 -8.29
N ARG A 95 13.64 5.81 -8.37
CA ARG A 95 14.48 6.10 -7.22
C ARG A 95 13.86 7.17 -6.31
N GLN A 96 13.33 8.25 -6.90
CA GLN A 96 12.62 9.29 -6.14
C GLN A 96 11.38 8.73 -5.45
N GLN A 97 10.61 7.88 -6.14
CA GLN A 97 9.43 7.25 -5.57
C GLN A 97 9.79 6.34 -4.39
N ARG A 98 10.85 5.53 -4.50
CA ARG A 98 11.33 4.68 -3.40
C ARG A 98 11.78 5.50 -2.19
N LEU A 99 12.46 6.62 -2.41
CA LEU A 99 12.88 7.50 -1.31
C LEU A 99 11.66 8.10 -0.57
N LEU A 100 10.64 8.52 -1.30
CA LEU A 100 9.40 9.03 -0.71
C LEU A 100 8.65 7.95 0.07
N GLU A 101 8.54 6.75 -0.50
CA GLU A 101 7.91 5.61 0.15
C GLU A 101 8.67 5.21 1.42
N GLU A 102 10.00 5.18 1.38
CA GLU A 102 10.83 4.90 2.55
C GLU A 102 10.66 5.95 3.65
N GLN A 103 10.62 7.24 3.28
CA GLN A 103 10.36 8.32 4.23
C GLN A 103 8.98 8.19 4.88
N GLN A 104 7.95 7.87 4.10
CA GLN A 104 6.59 7.64 4.61
C GLN A 104 6.54 6.43 5.54
N LYS A 105 7.23 5.34 5.18
CA LYS A 105 7.30 4.14 5.99
C LYS A 105 7.98 4.42 7.35
N GLN A 106 9.09 5.16 7.35
CA GLN A 106 9.76 5.57 8.59
C GLN A 106 8.84 6.43 9.47
N GLN A 107 8.08 7.36 8.88
CA GLN A 107 7.11 8.16 9.64
C GLN A 107 5.96 7.32 10.20
N ALA A 108 5.44 6.36 9.43
CA ALA A 108 4.40 5.46 9.88
C ALA A 108 4.88 4.57 11.03
N GLU A 109 6.09 4.01 10.92
CA GLU A 109 6.71 3.19 11.95
C GLU A 109 6.95 3.99 13.25
N GLN A 110 7.39 5.25 13.15
CA GLN A 110 7.52 6.13 14.32
C GLN A 110 6.18 6.39 15.01
N ARG A 111 5.12 6.66 14.24
CA ARG A 111 3.77 6.87 14.78
C ARG A 111 3.24 5.61 15.45
N GLU A 112 3.42 4.44 14.82
CA GLU A 112 2.98 3.17 15.39
C GLU A 112 3.72 2.88 16.71
N ARG A 113 5.03 3.12 16.76
CA ARG A 113 5.82 2.96 17.99
C ARG A 113 5.37 3.91 19.09
N GLU A 114 5.04 5.15 18.76
CA GLU A 114 4.51 6.12 19.73
C GLU A 114 3.12 5.69 20.23
N GLU A 115 2.25 5.22 19.34
CA GLU A 115 0.94 4.68 19.73
C GLU A 115 1.07 3.46 20.65
N GLN A 116 1.99 2.54 20.37
CA GLN A 116 2.25 1.39 21.23
C GLN A 116 2.71 1.84 22.62
N ARG A 117 3.60 2.84 22.70
CA ARG A 117 4.02 3.43 23.98
C ARG A 117 2.85 4.06 24.74
N ARG A 118 2.02 4.85 24.06
CA ARG A 118 0.83 5.47 24.68
C ARG A 118 -0.15 4.42 25.20
N ARG A 119 -0.41 3.36 24.42
CA ARG A 119 -1.28 2.25 24.84
C ARG A 119 -0.73 1.53 26.07
N PHE A 120 0.58 1.32 26.13
CA PHE A 120 1.22 0.70 27.28
C PHE A 120 1.15 1.60 28.54
N GLU A 121 1.41 2.89 28.38
CA GLU A 121 1.29 3.87 29.47
C GLU A 121 -0.16 3.97 29.99
N ASP A 122 -1.16 3.99 29.11
CA ASP A 122 -2.58 3.97 29.48
C ASP A 122 -2.99 2.69 30.22
N MET A 123 -2.49 1.54 29.78
CA MET A 123 -2.73 0.27 30.47
C MET A 123 -2.15 0.31 31.90
N ARG A 124 -0.92 0.80 32.05
CA ARG A 124 -0.27 0.91 33.36
C ARG A 124 -1.03 1.86 34.29
N ARG A 125 -1.47 3.01 33.77
CA ARG A 125 -2.27 3.98 34.52
C ARG A 125 -3.60 3.37 35.00
N LYS A 126 -4.28 2.61 34.13
CA LYS A 126 -5.52 1.92 34.50
C LYS A 126 -5.29 0.85 35.58
N GLU A 127 -4.18 0.13 35.52
CA GLU A 127 -3.81 -0.83 36.58
C GLU A 127 -3.53 -0.14 37.91
N GLU A 128 -2.78 0.96 37.90
CA GLU A 128 -2.52 1.78 39.09
C GLU A 128 -3.83 2.32 39.70
N GLU A 129 -4.74 2.87 38.88
CA GLU A 129 -6.06 3.34 39.30
C GLU A 129 -6.93 2.19 39.88
N GLN A 130 -6.92 1.02 39.25
CA GLN A 130 -7.63 -0.15 39.78
C GLN A 130 -7.05 -0.64 41.10
N GLN A 131 -5.73 -0.64 41.27
CA GLN A 131 -5.09 -1.02 42.53
C GLN A 131 -5.45 -0.03 43.64
N GLN A 132 -5.42 1.28 43.37
CA GLN A 132 -5.83 2.30 44.34
C GLN A 132 -7.30 2.14 44.75
N LEU A 133 -8.18 1.90 43.78
CA LEU A 133 -9.60 1.62 44.07
C LEU A 133 -9.78 0.39 44.95
N ARG A 134 -9.05 -0.70 44.68
CA ARG A 134 -9.08 -1.92 45.51
C ARG A 134 -8.57 -1.65 46.93
N GLN A 135 -7.51 -0.86 47.08
CA GLN A 135 -6.99 -0.47 48.40
C GLN A 135 -8.00 0.37 49.19
N LEU A 136 -8.63 1.36 48.54
CA LEU A 136 -9.67 2.19 49.13
C LEU A 136 -10.89 1.34 49.54
N GLU A 137 -11.32 0.41 48.69
CA GLU A 137 -12.43 -0.50 49.01
C GLU A 137 -12.09 -1.41 50.20
N ALA A 138 -10.87 -1.96 50.23
CA ALA A 138 -10.40 -2.79 51.34
C ALA A 138 -10.37 -2.01 52.68
N GLN A 139 -9.88 -0.77 52.67
CA GLN A 139 -9.92 0.09 53.86
C GLN A 139 -11.35 0.38 54.33
N LYS A 140 -12.27 0.68 53.40
CA LYS A 140 -13.68 0.89 53.72
C LYS A 140 -14.31 -0.36 54.34
N ARG A 141 -14.06 -1.54 53.78
CA ARG A 141 -14.57 -2.81 54.34
C ARG A 141 -14.06 -3.05 55.75
N LEU A 142 -12.77 -2.80 56.00
CA LEU A 142 -12.17 -2.99 57.31
C LEU A 142 -12.78 -2.03 58.36
N LEU A 143 -13.03 -0.78 57.96
CA LEU A 143 -13.68 0.21 58.82
C LEU A 143 -15.16 -0.14 59.09
N GLU A 144 -15.88 -0.63 58.07
CA GLU A 144 -17.25 -1.10 58.22
C GLU A 144 -17.33 -2.32 59.14
N GLU A 145 -16.41 -3.28 59.01
CA GLU A 145 -16.32 -4.46 59.86
C GLU A 145 -16.01 -4.09 61.31
N GLN A 146 -15.10 -3.13 61.53
CA GLN A 146 -14.82 -2.60 62.87
C GLN A 146 -16.09 -1.97 63.48
N ARG A 147 -16.84 -1.20 62.69
CA ARG A 147 -18.11 -0.60 63.13
C ARG A 147 -19.15 -1.67 63.46
N ARG A 148 -19.26 -2.73 62.65
CA ARG A 148 -20.14 -3.88 62.94
C ARG A 148 -19.74 -4.61 64.21
N GLN A 149 -18.44 -4.81 64.45
CA GLN A 149 -17.94 -5.41 65.69
C GLN A 149 -18.23 -4.53 66.91
N GLU A 150 -18.07 -3.22 66.80
CA GLU A 150 -18.45 -2.26 67.85
C GLU A 150 -19.95 -2.28 68.13
N GLU A 151 -20.79 -2.28 67.08
CA GLU A 151 -22.25 -2.40 67.20
C GLU A 151 -22.64 -3.73 67.87
N GLN A 152 -22.02 -4.85 67.49
CA GLN A 152 -22.23 -6.15 68.14
C GLN A 152 -21.78 -6.14 69.62
N ARG A 153 -20.62 -5.55 69.93
CA ARG A 153 -20.16 -5.39 71.32
C ARG A 153 -21.12 -4.52 72.14
N ARG A 154 -21.64 -3.45 71.55
CA ARG A 154 -22.61 -2.56 72.19
C ARG A 154 -23.94 -3.28 72.45
N LEU A 155 -24.42 -4.07 71.50
CA LEU A 155 -25.63 -4.92 71.65
C LEU A 155 -25.44 -6.00 72.70
N LEU A 156 -24.27 -6.64 72.77
CA LEU A 156 -23.94 -7.61 73.81
C LEU A 156 -23.88 -6.94 75.20
N GLN A 157 -23.27 -5.75 75.34
CA GLN A 157 -23.30 -5.00 76.60
C GLN A 157 -24.71 -4.60 77.02
N SER A 158 -25.59 -4.22 76.09
CA SER A 158 -26.98 -3.86 76.43
C SER A 158 -27.85 -5.06 76.80
N THR A 159 -27.62 -6.23 76.19
CA THR A 159 -28.33 -7.47 76.54
C THR A 159 -27.88 -8.04 77.89
N TRP A 160 -26.61 -7.91 78.28
CA TRP A 160 -26.15 -8.27 79.64
C TRP A 160 -26.64 -7.30 80.72
N ALA A 161 -26.93 -6.03 80.39
CA ALA A 161 -27.49 -5.05 81.34
C ALA A 161 -29.03 -5.13 81.52
N GLY A 162 -29.74 -5.90 80.69
CA GLY A 162 -31.20 -6.00 80.69
C GLY A 162 -31.79 -7.29 81.26
N GLY A 163 -30.98 -8.18 81.84
CA GLY A 163 -31.39 -9.52 82.26
C GLY A 163 -31.85 -9.65 83.71
N THR A 164 -32.91 -8.94 84.12
CA THR A 164 -33.71 -9.35 85.29
C THR A 164 -35.19 -9.15 85.04
N GLN A 165 -35.92 -10.26 85.16
CA GLN A 165 -37.30 -10.36 85.65
C GLN A 165 -38.45 -10.32 84.62
N ALA A 166 -38.89 -11.52 84.21
CA ALA A 166 -40.28 -12.01 84.08
C ALA A 166 -40.26 -13.24 83.15
N GLY A 167 -40.63 -14.47 83.50
CA GLY A 167 -41.56 -14.93 84.53
C GLY A 167 -42.94 -15.19 83.91
N ALA A 168 -43.14 -16.32 83.22
CA ALA A 168 -44.44 -16.99 83.06
C ALA A 168 -44.31 -18.42 82.50
N ASP A 169 -45.20 -19.28 83.00
CA ASP A 169 -45.16 -20.74 83.14
C ASP A 169 -45.21 -21.66 81.90
N PRO A 170 -44.94 -22.98 82.10
CA PRO A 170 -44.96 -24.01 81.08
C PRO A 170 -46.30 -24.78 81.05
N ARG A 171 -46.81 -25.12 79.86
CA ARG A 171 -47.30 -26.48 79.51
C ARG A 171 -48.05 -26.53 78.17
N ALA A 172 -47.76 -27.64 77.48
CA ALA A 172 -48.60 -28.40 76.56
C ALA A 172 -48.58 -28.08 75.05
N ALA A 173 -48.03 -29.07 74.31
CA ALA A 173 -48.41 -29.60 72.98
C ALA A 173 -47.14 -29.79 72.12
N ALA A 174 -46.46 -30.94 72.13
CA ALA A 174 -46.82 -32.18 71.42
C ALA A 174 -47.21 -31.96 69.95
N ALA A 175 -46.25 -32.17 69.03
CA ALA A 175 -46.29 -33.17 67.94
C ALA A 175 -45.67 -32.69 66.60
N THR A 176 -44.78 -33.53 66.04
CA THR A 176 -44.50 -33.80 64.59
C THR A 176 -43.89 -32.65 63.75
N LEU A 177 -42.96 -32.77 62.79
CA LEU A 177 -42.36 -33.79 61.89
C LEU A 177 -40.93 -33.29 61.53
N ALA A 178 -39.86 -34.10 61.50
CA ALA A 178 -39.32 -34.92 60.39
C ALA A 178 -38.82 -34.19 59.10
N SER A 179 -37.59 -34.55 58.69
CA SER A 179 -36.93 -34.42 57.36
C SER A 179 -36.34 -33.05 56.97
N ALA A 180 -35.29 -32.88 56.15
CA ALA A 180 -34.16 -33.69 55.65
C ALA A 180 -33.34 -32.79 54.67
N GLY A 181 -32.07 -33.13 54.39
CA GLY A 181 -31.29 -32.72 53.20
C GLY A 181 -30.46 -31.43 53.38
N SER A 182 -29.12 -31.41 53.27
CA SER A 182 -28.15 -31.96 52.30
C SER A 182 -28.14 -31.26 50.92
N GLY A 183 -26.95 -30.81 50.49
CA GLY A 183 -26.62 -30.25 49.17
C GLY A 183 -25.72 -29.01 49.34
N ALA A 184 -24.40 -28.98 49.11
CA ALA A 184 -23.52 -29.63 48.13
C ALA A 184 -23.85 -29.31 46.67
N ALA A 185 -23.16 -28.31 46.10
CA ALA A 185 -22.79 -28.13 44.69
C ALA A 185 -21.84 -26.90 44.66
N ALA A 186 -20.55 -27.08 44.36
CA ALA A 186 -19.92 -27.18 43.03
C ALA A 186 -19.69 -25.80 42.41
#